data_AF-A0A0S8E0G3-F1
#
_entry.id   AF-A0A0S8E0G3-F1
#
_cell.length_a   1.000
_cell.length_b   1.000
_cell.length_c   1.000
_cell.angle_alpha   90.00
_cell.angle_beta   90.00
_cell.angle_gamma   90.00
#
_symmetry.space_group_name_H-M   'P 1'
#
loop_
_entity.id
_entity.type
_entity.pdbx_description
1 polymer ?
#
loop_
_entity_poly.entity_id
_entity_poly.type
_entity_poly.pdbx_seq_one_letter_code
_entity_poly.pdbx_strand_id
1 'polypeptide(L)'
;MRKRCGTILFLAMAAVVTVSALPCQADEGKQEDKSFFETEDQQRGRRPRRWRIELTKEEIGRILESLKKDDPEKATELVKLQGRDPEQFNEELRQLGGEEYQKILRERYERFRQQRRVDFLDWLEKNYRRDARELARLKGRDPDLYEKKYGAMREKYDPIREAERRNPELAVILKEDLRLQERRDELTAKIKTTKKEDEKKKLIAELQDVLDDRYDLIVERKVIAYARLIKRLEELQNWIKKSRAEIAEARKDEVKAENVRQRMKTLLEGKRPFSWGD
;
A
#
# COMPACT_ATOMS: atom_id res chain seq x y z
N MET A 1 -7.32 -65.75 -2.12
CA MET A 1 -5.98 -65.33 -2.59
C MET A 1 -5.56 -64.11 -1.76
N ARG A 2 -4.77 -64.18 -0.67
CA ARG A 2 -3.28 -64.30 -0.57
C ARG A 2 -2.59 -63.42 -1.63
N LYS A 3 -1.74 -62.41 -1.36
CA LYS A 3 -0.75 -62.08 -0.29
C LYS A 3 -0.57 -60.53 -0.25
N ARG A 4 -0.56 -59.81 0.89
CA ARG A 4 0.54 -59.48 1.83
C ARG A 4 1.81 -58.79 1.24
N CYS A 5 2.31 -57.86 2.07
CA CYS A 5 3.64 -57.24 2.16
C CYS A 5 3.79 -55.86 1.47
N GLY A 6 4.34 -54.81 2.09
CA GLY A 6 5.16 -54.79 3.31
C GLY A 6 5.15 -53.45 4.05
N THR A 7 5.16 -53.58 5.36
CA THR A 7 5.70 -52.65 6.35
C THR A 7 7.15 -52.32 6.04
N ILE A 8 7.50 -51.03 6.04
CA ILE A 8 8.85 -50.56 6.35
C ILE A 8 8.74 -49.52 7.47
N LEU A 9 9.32 -49.89 8.60
CA LEU A 9 9.57 -49.10 9.80
C LEU A 9 11.09 -48.80 9.82
N PHE A 10 11.52 -47.91 10.72
CA PHE A 10 12.88 -47.38 10.97
C PHE A 10 13.15 -46.05 10.23
N LEU A 11 13.53 -44.94 10.87
CA LEU A 11 14.37 -44.77 12.06
C LEU A 11 14.11 -43.42 12.74
N ALA A 12 14.17 -43.42 14.07
CA ALA A 12 14.21 -42.24 14.92
C ALA A 12 15.49 -41.43 14.71
N MET A 13 15.35 -40.10 14.62
CA MET A 13 16.38 -39.18 15.09
C MET A 13 15.73 -38.16 16.02
N ALA A 14 16.00 -38.34 17.31
CA ALA A 14 15.75 -37.35 18.34
C ALA A 14 16.78 -36.22 18.18
N ALA A 15 16.35 -35.09 17.63
CA ALA A 15 17.06 -33.82 17.80
C ALA A 15 16.41 -33.10 18.99
N VAL A 16 16.99 -33.28 20.18
CA VAL A 16 16.72 -32.45 21.35
C VAL A 16 17.28 -31.07 21.05
N VAL A 17 16.44 -30.18 20.52
CA VAL A 17 16.74 -28.75 20.49
C VAL A 17 16.21 -28.18 21.79
N THR A 18 17.10 -27.98 22.76
CA THR A 18 16.85 -27.14 23.93
C THR A 18 16.72 -25.68 23.47
N VAL A 19 15.52 -25.31 23.00
CA VAL A 19 15.14 -23.90 22.85
C VAL A 19 14.91 -23.36 24.26
N SER A 20 15.89 -22.60 24.73
CA SER A 20 15.75 -21.68 25.84
C SER A 20 14.51 -20.81 25.60
N ALA A 21 13.54 -20.95 26.50
CA ALA A 21 12.33 -20.15 26.54
C ALA A 21 12.72 -18.68 26.78
N LEU A 22 12.91 -17.94 25.70
CA LEU A 22 12.69 -16.50 25.71
C LEU A 22 11.18 -16.29 25.81
N PRO A 23 10.68 -15.48 26.76
CA PRO A 23 9.27 -15.13 26.82
C PRO A 23 8.99 -14.14 25.68
N CYS A 24 8.83 -14.65 24.46
CA CYS A 24 7.98 -13.99 23.49
C CYS A 24 6.55 -14.18 24.00
N GLN A 25 6.12 -13.29 24.91
CA GLN A 25 4.71 -13.04 25.13
C GLN A 25 4.16 -12.47 23.81
N ALA A 26 3.77 -13.38 22.92
CA ALA A 26 2.74 -13.09 21.95
C ALA A 26 1.49 -12.83 22.79
N ASP A 27 1.14 -11.56 22.89
CA ASP A 27 -0.08 -11.07 23.50
C ASP A 27 -1.25 -11.65 22.70
N GLU A 28 -1.69 -12.87 23.04
CA GLU A 28 -2.93 -13.49 22.59
C GLU A 28 -4.10 -12.79 23.29
N GLY A 29 -4.22 -11.50 23.04
CA GLY A 29 -5.36 -10.69 23.42
C GLY A 29 -6.52 -11.04 22.50
N LYS A 30 -7.41 -11.92 22.98
CA LYS A 30 -8.82 -12.11 22.56
C LYS A 30 -9.11 -11.68 21.12
N GLN A 31 -8.84 -12.59 20.20
CA GLN A 31 -9.41 -12.52 18.86
C GLN A 31 -10.91 -12.76 19.01
N GLU A 32 -11.67 -11.68 19.20
CA GLU A 32 -13.14 -11.70 19.06
C GLU A 32 -13.48 -12.44 17.76
N ASP A 33 -14.46 -13.35 17.81
CA ASP A 33 -15.00 -14.13 16.69
C ASP A 33 -15.56 -13.19 15.61
N LYS A 34 -14.69 -12.47 14.91
CA LYS A 34 -15.05 -11.72 13.72
C LYS A 34 -15.36 -12.75 12.66
N SER A 35 -16.59 -12.70 12.15
CA SER A 35 -16.96 -13.57 11.05
C SER A 35 -15.96 -13.40 9.91
N PHE A 36 -15.67 -14.48 9.19
CA PHE A 36 -14.69 -14.51 8.09
C PHE A 36 -14.93 -13.36 7.07
N PHE A 37 -16.19 -12.96 6.91
CA PHE A 37 -16.64 -11.84 6.09
C PHE A 37 -16.30 -10.46 6.69
N GLU A 38 -16.50 -10.24 7.99
CA GLU A 38 -16.24 -8.96 8.66
C GLU A 38 -14.77 -8.55 8.61
N THR A 39 -13.86 -9.53 8.70
CA THR A 39 -12.41 -9.25 8.67
C THR A 39 -11.96 -8.76 7.28
N GLU A 40 -12.56 -9.28 6.20
CA GLU A 40 -12.23 -8.88 4.83
C GLU A 40 -12.89 -7.56 4.42
N ASP A 41 -14.09 -7.27 4.94
CA ASP A 41 -14.77 -5.99 4.72
C ASP A 41 -14.05 -4.83 5.43
N GLN A 42 -13.42 -5.09 6.59
CA GLN A 42 -12.73 -4.08 7.40
C GLN A 42 -11.23 -3.89 7.10
N GLN A 43 -10.54 -4.80 6.40
CA GLN A 43 -9.08 -4.70 6.11
C GLN A 43 -8.69 -3.60 5.09
N ARG A 44 -9.49 -2.54 4.98
CA ARG A 44 -9.30 -1.47 4.00
C ARG A 44 -8.39 -0.36 4.58
N GLY A 45 -7.14 -0.34 4.10
CA GLY A 45 -6.32 0.86 4.06
C GLY A 45 -5.19 0.96 5.08
N ARG A 46 -4.06 0.28 4.80
CA ARG A 46 -2.77 0.77 5.34
C ARG A 46 -2.52 2.15 4.74
N ARG A 47 -2.50 3.19 5.60
CA ARG A 47 -2.12 4.56 5.21
C ARG A 47 -0.75 4.51 4.49
N PRO A 48 -0.59 5.17 3.32
CA PRO A 48 0.71 5.23 2.68
C PRO A 48 1.72 5.88 3.62
N ARG A 49 2.94 5.31 3.67
CA ARG A 49 4.08 5.91 4.37
C ARG A 49 4.28 7.36 3.89
N ARG A 50 4.70 8.21 4.83
CA ARG A 50 5.07 9.63 4.66
C ARG A 50 5.82 9.82 3.33
N TRP A 51 5.22 10.54 2.39
CA TRP A 51 5.83 10.85 1.09
C TRP A 51 7.09 11.69 1.32
N ARG A 52 8.27 11.19 0.90
CA ARG A 52 9.44 12.06 0.69
C ARG A 52 9.19 12.78 -0.63
N ILE A 53 8.92 14.08 -0.56
CA ILE A 53 8.59 14.91 -1.72
C ILE A 53 9.86 15.64 -2.14
N GLU A 54 10.32 15.41 -3.37
CA GLU A 54 11.38 16.20 -4.00
C GLU A 54 10.78 17.51 -4.54
N LEU A 55 11.36 18.64 -4.15
CA LEU A 55 10.91 19.98 -4.56
C LEU A 55 11.39 20.29 -5.98
N THR A 56 10.58 21.02 -6.76
CA THR A 56 11.01 21.51 -8.08
C THR A 56 11.89 22.74 -7.93
N LYS A 57 12.67 23.07 -8.96
CA LYS A 57 13.53 24.27 -8.98
C LYS A 57 12.74 25.57 -8.70
N GLU A 58 11.52 25.66 -9.20
CA GLU A 58 10.62 26.81 -9.00
C GLU A 58 10.12 26.91 -7.55
N GLU A 59 9.78 25.78 -6.93
CA GLU A 59 9.36 25.73 -5.52
C GLU A 59 10.52 26.06 -4.58
N ILE A 60 11.72 25.57 -4.88
CA ILE A 60 12.95 25.95 -4.18
C ILE A 60 13.18 27.46 -4.28
N GLY A 61 12.98 28.05 -5.47
CA GLY A 61 13.07 29.49 -5.68
C GLY A 61 12.09 30.28 -4.80
N ARG A 62 10.82 29.87 -4.74
CA ARG A 62 9.80 30.50 -3.87
C ARG A 62 10.19 30.49 -2.39
N ILE A 63 10.73 29.37 -1.91
CA ILE A 63 11.16 29.22 -0.51
C ILE A 63 12.40 30.07 -0.22
N LEU A 64 13.36 30.13 -1.14
CA LEU A 64 14.54 30.98 -0.99
C LEU A 64 14.17 32.47 -1.02
N GLU A 65 13.17 32.87 -1.82
CA GLU A 65 12.66 34.23 -1.84
C GLU A 65 11.93 34.61 -0.56
N SER A 66 11.14 33.71 0.04
CA SER A 66 10.54 33.95 1.34
C SER A 66 11.60 34.02 2.43
N LEU A 67 12.55 33.08 2.45
CA LEU A 67 13.63 33.05 3.43
C LEU A 67 14.55 34.27 3.31
N LYS A 68 14.78 34.80 2.10
CA LYS A 68 15.57 36.03 1.92
C LYS A 68 14.91 37.25 2.55
N LYS A 69 13.58 37.26 2.70
CA LYS A 69 12.84 38.33 3.40
C LYS A 69 12.93 38.20 4.91
N ASP A 70 12.95 36.96 5.41
CA ASP A 70 12.93 36.66 6.84
C ASP A 70 14.35 36.61 7.46
N ASP A 71 15.28 35.90 6.81
CA ASP A 71 16.68 35.68 7.22
C ASP A 71 17.62 35.69 5.97
N PRO A 72 18.09 36.86 5.51
CA PRO A 72 18.88 36.99 4.28
C PRO A 72 20.23 36.27 4.33
N GLU A 73 20.87 36.23 5.50
CA GLU A 73 22.17 35.56 5.69
C GLU A 73 22.05 34.05 5.42
N LYS A 74 21.08 33.39 6.07
CA LYS A 74 20.81 31.95 5.88
C LYS A 74 20.37 31.62 4.46
N ALA A 75 19.61 32.49 3.81
CA ALA A 75 19.24 32.31 2.41
C ALA A 75 20.49 32.28 1.49
N THR A 76 21.50 33.13 1.75
CA THR A 76 22.75 33.09 0.98
C THR A 76 23.62 31.87 1.28
N GLU A 77 23.58 31.35 2.51
CA GLU A 77 24.24 30.09 2.87
C GLU A 77 23.59 28.90 2.16
N LEU A 78 22.26 28.83 2.13
CA LEU A 78 21.52 27.81 1.38
C LEU A 78 21.82 27.85 -0.11
N VAL A 79 21.89 29.04 -0.74
CA VAL A 79 22.25 29.14 -2.16
C VAL A 79 23.66 28.61 -2.44
N LYS A 80 24.60 28.82 -1.51
CA LYS A 80 25.96 28.23 -1.62
C LYS A 80 25.94 26.72 -1.41
N LEU A 81 25.03 26.20 -0.60
CA LEU A 81 24.84 24.76 -0.35
C LEU A 81 24.17 24.04 -1.52
N GLN A 82 23.32 24.71 -2.29
CA GLN A 82 22.60 24.14 -3.44
C GLN A 82 23.53 23.42 -4.45
N GLY A 83 24.73 23.95 -4.67
CA GLY A 83 25.74 23.37 -5.58
C GLY A 83 26.78 22.47 -4.92
N ARG A 84 26.87 22.48 -3.58
CA ARG A 84 27.90 21.73 -2.81
C ARG A 84 27.36 20.43 -2.25
N ASP A 85 26.15 20.45 -1.69
CA ASP A 85 25.50 19.28 -1.10
C ASP A 85 23.97 19.39 -1.27
N PRO A 86 23.39 18.75 -2.30
CA PRO A 86 21.97 18.85 -2.60
C PRO A 86 21.08 18.16 -1.55
N GLU A 87 21.60 17.22 -0.76
CA GLU A 87 20.81 16.56 0.28
C GLU A 87 20.73 17.41 1.54
N GLN A 88 21.86 17.95 2.01
CA GLN A 88 21.88 18.90 3.12
C GLN A 88 21.09 20.16 2.78
N PHE A 89 21.24 20.67 1.54
CA PHE A 89 20.44 21.78 1.05
C PHE A 89 18.95 21.51 1.20
N ASN A 90 18.46 20.35 0.75
CA ASN A 90 17.05 19.99 0.86
C ASN A 90 16.59 19.83 2.31
N GLU A 91 17.42 19.27 3.19
CA GLU A 91 17.05 19.08 4.60
C GLU A 91 16.98 20.42 5.34
N GLU A 92 17.94 21.31 5.14
CA GLU A 92 17.90 22.67 5.69
C GLU A 92 16.75 23.49 5.09
N LEU A 93 16.43 23.30 3.81
CA LEU A 93 15.26 23.93 3.18
C LEU A 93 13.94 23.48 3.81
N ARG A 94 13.84 22.23 4.27
CA ARG A 94 12.65 21.74 5.00
C ARG A 94 12.53 22.35 6.38
N GLN A 95 13.66 22.53 7.07
CA GLN A 95 13.69 23.08 8.42
C GLN A 95 13.45 24.59 8.42
N LEU A 96 14.09 25.31 7.49
CA LEU A 96 14.07 26.76 7.39
C LEU A 96 12.96 27.30 6.49
N GLY A 97 12.42 26.48 5.59
CA GLY A 97 11.43 26.92 4.61
C GLY A 97 10.07 27.35 5.18
N GLY A 98 9.84 27.13 6.48
CA GLY A 98 8.75 27.74 7.25
C GLY A 98 7.37 27.60 6.60
N GLU A 99 6.61 28.70 6.56
CA GLU A 99 5.24 28.72 6.06
C GLU A 99 5.13 28.49 4.53
N GLU A 100 6.10 28.96 3.74
CA GLU A 100 6.08 28.81 2.29
C GLU A 100 6.31 27.35 1.87
N TYR A 101 7.19 26.63 2.58
CA TYR A 101 7.34 25.18 2.40
C TYR A 101 6.03 24.43 2.72
N GLN A 102 5.36 24.78 3.81
CA GLN A 102 4.05 24.19 4.15
C GLN A 102 2.96 24.54 3.12
N LYS A 103 3.00 25.75 2.55
CA LYS A 103 2.09 26.16 1.48
C LYS A 103 2.31 25.34 0.21
N ILE A 104 3.55 25.13 -0.21
CA ILE A 104 3.89 24.27 -1.36
C ILE A 104 3.41 22.83 -1.12
N LEU A 105 3.61 22.29 0.09
CA LEU A 105 3.10 20.95 0.43
C LEU A 105 1.57 20.89 0.35
N ARG A 106 0.85 21.92 0.82
CA ARG A 106 -0.61 22.02 0.70
C ARG A 106 -1.04 22.09 -0.77
N GLU A 107 -0.42 22.95 -1.57
CA GLU A 107 -0.69 23.09 -3.01
C GLU A 107 -0.47 21.76 -3.74
N ARG A 108 0.65 21.07 -3.49
CA ARG A 108 0.93 19.74 -4.08
C ARG A 108 -0.08 18.70 -3.65
N TYR A 109 -0.40 18.66 -2.37
CA TYR A 109 -1.36 17.71 -1.83
C TYR A 109 -2.77 17.94 -2.42
N GLU A 110 -3.16 19.20 -2.59
CA GLU A 110 -4.40 19.57 -3.26
C GLU A 110 -4.39 19.19 -4.74
N ARG A 111 -3.33 19.49 -5.49
CA ARG A 111 -3.18 19.05 -6.89
C ARG A 111 -3.27 17.53 -7.00
N PHE A 112 -2.56 16.80 -6.15
CA PHE A 112 -2.61 15.34 -6.12
C PHE A 112 -4.02 14.83 -5.79
N ARG A 113 -4.70 15.43 -4.81
CA ARG A 113 -6.08 15.11 -4.45
C ARG A 113 -7.03 15.35 -5.63
N GLN A 114 -6.90 16.48 -6.32
CA GLN A 114 -7.71 16.82 -7.49
C GLN A 114 -7.43 15.87 -8.65
N GLN A 115 -6.16 15.58 -8.94
CA GLN A 115 -5.80 14.61 -9.98
C GLN A 115 -6.39 13.23 -9.68
N ARG A 116 -6.22 12.74 -8.43
CA ARG A 116 -6.82 11.46 -8.03
C ARG A 116 -8.35 11.45 -8.11
N ARG A 117 -9.00 12.61 -7.95
CA ARG A 117 -10.44 12.77 -8.09
C ARG A 117 -10.83 12.67 -9.57
N VAL A 118 -10.17 13.42 -10.46
CA VAL A 118 -10.39 13.35 -11.91
C VAL A 118 -10.15 11.92 -12.43
N ASP A 119 -8.99 11.33 -12.11
CA ASP A 119 -8.65 9.97 -12.50
C ASP A 119 -9.67 8.93 -12.04
N PHE A 120 -10.31 9.16 -10.89
CA PHE A 120 -11.35 8.28 -10.38
C PHE A 120 -12.66 8.46 -11.14
N LEU A 121 -13.08 9.70 -11.38
CA LEU A 121 -14.31 10.00 -12.11
C LEU A 121 -14.24 9.49 -13.56
N ASP A 122 -13.11 9.69 -14.24
CA ASP A 122 -12.89 9.18 -15.61
C ASP A 122 -12.94 7.65 -15.65
N TRP A 123 -12.35 6.99 -14.65
CA TRP A 123 -12.40 5.55 -14.53
C TRP A 123 -13.82 5.05 -14.24
N LEU A 124 -14.55 5.76 -13.36
CA LEU A 124 -15.93 5.43 -12.99
C LEU A 124 -16.87 5.59 -14.19
N GLU A 125 -16.70 6.63 -14.99
CA GLU A 125 -17.48 6.84 -16.21
C GLU A 125 -17.26 5.73 -17.23
N LYS A 126 -16.03 5.23 -17.37
CA LYS A 126 -15.71 4.15 -18.31
C LYS A 126 -16.29 2.80 -17.87
N ASN A 127 -16.20 2.47 -16.58
CA ASN A 127 -16.52 1.14 -16.06
C ASN A 127 -17.94 1.02 -15.48
N TYR A 128 -18.47 2.09 -14.88
CA TYR A 128 -19.74 2.11 -14.14
C TYR A 128 -20.56 3.37 -14.49
N ARG A 129 -20.95 3.48 -15.77
CA ARG A 129 -21.68 4.63 -16.34
C ARG A 129 -22.93 5.05 -15.57
N ARG A 130 -23.66 4.10 -14.97
CA ARG A 130 -24.88 4.40 -14.19
C ARG A 130 -24.53 5.23 -12.96
N ASP A 131 -23.55 4.77 -12.20
CA ASP A 131 -23.08 5.40 -10.97
C ASP A 131 -22.43 6.75 -11.23
N ALA A 132 -21.61 6.85 -12.30
CA ALA A 132 -21.05 8.12 -12.73
C ALA A 132 -22.15 9.16 -13.04
N ARG A 133 -23.21 8.76 -13.76
CA ARG A 133 -24.35 9.65 -14.05
C ARG A 133 -25.11 10.04 -12.78
N GLU A 134 -25.28 9.11 -11.85
CA GLU A 134 -25.95 9.40 -10.59
C GLU A 134 -25.17 10.40 -9.75
N LEU A 135 -23.85 10.25 -9.66
CA LEU A 135 -22.98 11.18 -8.98
C LEU A 135 -22.97 12.56 -9.66
N ALA A 136 -22.91 12.60 -10.99
CA ALA A 136 -22.94 13.85 -11.76
C ALA A 136 -24.21 14.68 -11.51
N ARG A 137 -25.37 14.02 -11.31
CA ARG A 137 -26.64 14.70 -10.98
C ARG A 137 -26.62 15.43 -9.65
N LEU A 138 -25.76 15.02 -8.71
CA LEU A 138 -25.67 15.62 -7.38
C LEU A 138 -24.77 16.85 -7.34
N LYS A 139 -23.77 16.93 -8.23
CA LYS A 139 -22.70 17.94 -8.20
C LYS A 139 -23.19 19.39 -8.13
N GLY A 140 -24.34 19.71 -8.74
CA GLY A 140 -24.95 21.04 -8.70
C GLY A 140 -26.23 21.17 -7.87
N ARG A 141 -26.77 20.06 -7.35
CA ARG A 141 -28.03 20.05 -6.59
C ARG A 141 -27.80 20.03 -5.09
N ASP A 142 -26.85 19.22 -4.64
CA ASP A 142 -26.54 19.02 -3.23
C ASP A 142 -25.04 18.67 -3.09
N PRO A 143 -24.20 19.68 -2.80
CA PRO A 143 -22.75 19.50 -2.67
C PRO A 143 -22.37 18.53 -1.54
N ASP A 144 -23.10 18.53 -0.43
CA ASP A 144 -22.78 17.69 0.73
C ASP A 144 -23.11 16.23 0.44
N LEU A 145 -24.28 15.98 -0.17
CA LEU A 145 -24.66 14.64 -0.60
C LEU A 145 -23.74 14.14 -1.73
N TYR A 146 -23.28 15.03 -2.61
CA TYR A 146 -22.28 14.70 -3.63
C TYR A 146 -20.98 14.18 -2.99
N GLU A 147 -20.42 14.90 -2.01
CA GLU A 147 -19.15 14.49 -1.38
C GLU A 147 -19.31 13.18 -0.61
N LYS A 148 -20.42 12.99 0.12
CA LYS A 148 -20.73 11.73 0.80
C LYS A 148 -20.82 10.56 -0.19
N LYS A 149 -21.54 10.74 -1.30
CA LYS A 149 -21.71 9.70 -2.32
C LYS A 149 -20.42 9.42 -3.07
N TYR A 150 -19.62 10.46 -3.38
CA TYR A 150 -18.29 10.31 -3.94
C TYR A 150 -17.40 9.48 -3.02
N GLY A 151 -17.41 9.75 -1.72
CA GLY A 151 -16.70 8.96 -0.71
C GLY A 151 -17.12 7.50 -0.71
N ALA A 152 -18.42 7.21 -0.66
CA ALA A 152 -18.94 5.85 -0.70
C ALA A 152 -18.57 5.11 -2.00
N MET A 153 -18.63 5.80 -3.16
CA MET A 153 -18.19 5.23 -4.44
C MET A 153 -16.69 4.95 -4.45
N ARG A 154 -15.87 5.83 -3.88
CA ARG A 154 -14.43 5.61 -3.71
C ARG A 154 -14.16 4.37 -2.88
N GLU A 155 -14.82 4.23 -1.74
CA GLU A 155 -14.68 3.04 -0.87
C GLU A 155 -15.08 1.75 -1.58
N LYS A 156 -16.16 1.80 -2.38
CA LYS A 156 -16.66 0.66 -3.16
C LYS A 156 -15.71 0.27 -4.29
N TYR A 157 -15.20 1.25 -5.05
CA TYR A 157 -14.55 1.00 -6.34
C TYR A 157 -13.02 1.18 -6.38
N ASP A 158 -12.42 1.96 -5.46
CA ASP A 158 -10.96 2.11 -5.43
C ASP A 158 -10.23 0.76 -5.31
N PRO A 159 -10.66 -0.21 -4.49
CA PRO A 159 -9.99 -1.51 -4.42
C PRO A 159 -9.91 -2.22 -5.77
N ILE A 160 -11.01 -2.19 -6.54
CA ILE A 160 -11.07 -2.76 -7.89
C ILE A 160 -10.14 -2.00 -8.83
N ARG A 161 -10.23 -0.66 -8.85
CA ARG A 161 -9.38 0.19 -9.70
C ARG A 161 -7.89 0.01 -9.42
N GLU A 162 -7.50 -0.10 -8.15
CA GLU A 162 -6.12 -0.34 -7.77
C GLU A 162 -5.67 -1.76 -8.13
N ALA A 163 -6.55 -2.75 -7.98
CA ALA A 163 -6.30 -4.11 -8.44
C ALA A 163 -6.09 -4.16 -9.96
N GLU A 164 -6.91 -3.51 -10.78
CA GLU A 164 -6.73 -3.51 -12.25
C GLU A 164 -5.32 -3.08 -12.69
N ARG A 165 -4.72 -2.12 -11.97
CA ARG A 165 -3.38 -1.62 -12.27
C ARG A 165 -2.25 -2.54 -11.78
N ARG A 166 -2.48 -3.31 -10.71
CA ARG A 166 -1.41 -4.03 -9.97
C ARG A 166 -1.56 -5.55 -10.00
N ASN A 167 -2.75 -6.06 -10.22
CA ASN A 167 -3.11 -7.47 -10.39
C ASN A 167 -4.50 -7.57 -11.03
N PRO A 168 -4.54 -7.71 -12.36
CA PRO A 168 -5.78 -7.88 -13.11
C PRO A 168 -6.62 -9.08 -12.65
N GLU A 169 -6.01 -10.19 -12.23
CA GLU A 169 -6.75 -11.38 -11.75
C GLU A 169 -7.55 -11.07 -10.48
N LEU A 170 -6.93 -10.37 -9.52
CA LEU A 170 -7.63 -9.90 -8.33
C LEU A 170 -8.77 -8.93 -8.69
N ALA A 171 -8.58 -8.09 -9.72
CA ALA A 171 -9.62 -7.16 -10.13
C ALA A 171 -10.87 -7.88 -10.66
N VAL A 172 -10.70 -9.00 -11.37
CA VAL A 172 -11.81 -9.83 -11.84
C VAL A 172 -12.61 -10.38 -10.66
N ILE A 173 -11.93 -10.97 -9.68
CA ILE A 173 -12.57 -11.51 -8.46
C ILE A 173 -13.31 -10.42 -7.69
N LEU A 174 -12.69 -9.26 -7.49
CA LEU A 174 -13.32 -8.15 -6.76
C LEU A 174 -14.55 -7.58 -7.49
N LYS A 175 -14.57 -7.61 -8.84
CA LYS A 175 -15.76 -7.21 -9.61
C LYS A 175 -16.90 -8.19 -9.43
N GLU A 176 -16.61 -9.48 -9.41
CA GLU A 176 -17.64 -10.50 -9.23
C GLU A 176 -18.17 -10.53 -7.79
N ASP A 177 -17.29 -10.44 -6.79
CA ASP A 177 -17.69 -10.32 -5.39
C ASP A 177 -18.59 -9.09 -5.17
N LEU A 178 -18.28 -7.97 -5.84
CA LEU A 178 -19.12 -6.78 -5.77
C LEU A 178 -20.53 -7.03 -6.32
N ARG A 179 -20.67 -7.75 -7.44
CA ARG A 179 -21.98 -8.10 -8.02
C ARG A 179 -22.77 -9.03 -7.09
N LEU A 180 -22.11 -10.03 -6.52
CA LEU A 180 -22.73 -10.94 -5.58
C LEU A 180 -23.12 -10.23 -4.28
N GLN A 181 -22.33 -9.26 -3.83
CA GLN A 181 -22.67 -8.42 -2.68
C GLN A 181 -23.93 -7.58 -2.94
N GLU A 182 -24.05 -6.97 -4.12
CA GLU A 182 -25.26 -6.25 -4.53
C GLU A 182 -26.48 -7.18 -4.58
N ARG A 183 -26.32 -8.37 -5.17
CA ARG A 183 -27.39 -9.38 -5.24
C ARG A 183 -27.81 -9.85 -3.86
N ARG A 184 -26.86 -10.09 -2.94
CA ARG A 184 -27.12 -10.42 -1.53
C ARG A 184 -27.95 -9.33 -0.86
N ASP A 185 -27.58 -8.07 -1.06
CA ASP A 185 -28.28 -6.93 -0.45
C ASP A 185 -29.72 -6.80 -0.99
N GLU A 186 -29.91 -7.00 -2.30
CA GLU A 186 -31.23 -7.06 -2.93
C GLU A 186 -32.11 -8.20 -2.40
N LEU A 187 -31.55 -9.42 -2.32
CA LEU A 187 -32.26 -10.60 -1.79
C LEU A 187 -32.64 -10.39 -0.34
N THR A 188 -31.72 -9.88 0.48
CA THR A 188 -31.96 -9.56 1.89
C THR A 188 -33.09 -8.54 2.04
N ALA A 189 -33.11 -7.49 1.20
CA ALA A 189 -34.20 -6.51 1.19
C ALA A 189 -35.54 -7.16 0.80
N LYS A 190 -35.58 -7.98 -0.26
CA LYS A 190 -36.79 -8.70 -0.70
C LYS A 190 -37.32 -9.63 0.40
N ILE A 191 -36.46 -10.41 1.05
CA ILE A 191 -36.82 -11.32 2.15
C ILE A 191 -37.49 -10.56 3.29
N LYS A 192 -36.95 -9.39 3.67
CA LYS A 192 -37.53 -8.55 4.73
C LYS A 192 -38.92 -8.02 4.38
N THR A 193 -39.20 -7.77 3.11
CA THR A 193 -40.49 -7.22 2.64
C THR A 193 -41.53 -8.29 2.29
N THR A 194 -41.10 -9.53 2.03
CA THR A 194 -42.00 -10.61 1.56
C THR A 194 -42.80 -11.20 2.71
N LYS A 195 -44.12 -11.20 2.58
CA LYS A 195 -45.05 -11.72 3.61
C LYS A 195 -45.38 -13.21 3.45
N LYS A 196 -45.24 -13.75 2.24
CA LYS A 196 -45.57 -15.16 1.94
C LYS A 196 -44.38 -16.05 2.26
N GLU A 197 -44.64 -17.10 3.05
CA GLU A 197 -43.59 -17.97 3.57
C GLU A 197 -42.93 -18.82 2.47
N ASP A 198 -43.69 -19.30 1.48
CA ASP A 198 -43.14 -20.13 0.39
C ASP A 198 -42.22 -19.32 -0.55
N GLU A 199 -42.59 -18.07 -0.84
CA GLU A 199 -41.74 -17.14 -1.60
C GLU A 199 -40.50 -16.76 -0.81
N LYS A 200 -40.63 -16.57 0.51
CA LYS A 200 -39.51 -16.28 1.42
C LYS A 200 -38.50 -17.43 1.46
N LYS A 201 -38.96 -18.69 1.51
CA LYS A 201 -38.07 -19.88 1.45
C LYS A 201 -37.28 -19.94 0.15
N LYS A 202 -37.90 -19.65 -1.00
CA LYS A 202 -37.20 -19.58 -2.29
C LYS A 202 -36.11 -18.50 -2.29
N LEU A 203 -36.43 -17.31 -1.79
CA LEU A 203 -35.45 -16.22 -1.68
C LEU A 203 -34.30 -16.55 -0.71
N ILE A 204 -34.56 -17.31 0.36
CA ILE A 204 -33.52 -17.77 1.28
C ILE A 204 -32.59 -18.79 0.60
N ALA A 205 -33.13 -19.71 -0.20
CA ALA A 205 -32.32 -20.63 -1.00
C ALA A 205 -31.44 -19.87 -2.01
N GLU A 206 -32.00 -18.90 -2.76
CA GLU A 206 -31.20 -18.04 -3.65
C GLU A 206 -30.12 -17.25 -2.89
N LEU A 207 -30.41 -16.80 -1.67
CA LEU A 207 -29.43 -16.11 -0.83
C LEU A 207 -28.31 -17.05 -0.40
N GLN A 208 -28.62 -18.30 -0.11
CA GLN A 208 -27.62 -19.31 0.25
C GLN A 208 -26.66 -19.55 -0.93
N ASP A 209 -27.18 -19.76 -2.14
CA ASP A 209 -26.35 -19.96 -3.34
C ASP A 209 -25.40 -18.76 -3.56
N VAL A 210 -25.89 -17.53 -3.40
CA VAL A 210 -25.07 -16.31 -3.51
C VAL A 210 -23.98 -16.25 -2.42
N LEU A 211 -24.27 -16.72 -1.20
CA LEU A 211 -23.28 -16.73 -0.12
C LEU A 211 -22.21 -17.80 -0.36
N ASP A 212 -22.58 -18.96 -0.91
CA ASP A 212 -21.65 -20.02 -1.28
C ASP A 212 -20.70 -19.55 -2.38
N ASP A 213 -21.21 -18.95 -3.47
CA ASP A 213 -20.39 -18.36 -4.53
C ASP A 213 -19.42 -17.28 -4.00
N ARG A 214 -19.90 -16.43 -3.07
CA ARG A 214 -19.03 -15.41 -2.45
C ARG A 214 -17.95 -16.02 -1.59
N TYR A 215 -18.25 -17.11 -0.88
CA TYR A 215 -17.26 -17.80 -0.07
C TYR A 215 -16.10 -18.28 -0.95
N ASP A 216 -16.40 -18.89 -2.09
CA ASP A 216 -15.40 -19.35 -3.05
C ASP A 216 -14.53 -18.19 -3.56
N LEU A 217 -15.13 -17.05 -3.95
CA LEU A 217 -14.37 -15.86 -4.35
C LEU A 217 -13.46 -15.31 -3.24
N ILE A 218 -13.89 -15.37 -1.98
CA ILE A 218 -13.04 -14.94 -0.86
C ILE A 218 -11.86 -15.89 -0.70
N VAL A 219 -12.08 -17.21 -0.84
CA VAL A 219 -10.99 -18.19 -0.83
C VAL A 219 -10.01 -17.92 -1.96
N GLU A 220 -10.49 -17.68 -3.19
CA GLU A 220 -9.63 -17.34 -4.34
C GLU A 220 -8.82 -16.06 -4.09
N ARG A 221 -9.46 -15.02 -3.52
CA ARG A 221 -8.78 -13.78 -3.12
C ARG A 221 -7.65 -14.06 -2.13
N LYS A 222 -7.85 -14.96 -1.17
CA LYS A 222 -6.82 -15.37 -0.20
C LYS A 222 -5.69 -16.15 -0.87
N VAL A 223 -5.99 -17.04 -1.81
CA VAL A 223 -4.98 -17.77 -2.59
C VAL A 223 -4.09 -16.80 -3.36
N ILE A 224 -4.67 -15.79 -4.03
CA ILE A 224 -3.90 -14.76 -4.74
C ILE A 224 -3.05 -13.92 -3.79
N ALA A 225 -3.61 -13.53 -2.64
CA ALA A 225 -2.86 -12.79 -1.63
C ALA A 225 -1.67 -13.60 -1.11
N TYR A 226 -1.88 -14.89 -0.86
CA TYR A 226 -0.84 -15.82 -0.43
C TYR A 226 0.27 -15.99 -1.48
N ALA A 227 -0.08 -16.20 -2.75
CA ALA A 227 0.88 -16.32 -3.84
C ALA A 227 1.78 -15.06 -3.97
N ARG A 228 1.20 -13.88 -3.77
CA ARG A 228 1.96 -12.61 -3.73
C ARG A 228 2.92 -12.52 -2.55
N LEU A 229 2.51 -13.00 -1.39
CA LEU A 229 3.38 -13.04 -0.21
C LEU A 229 4.57 -13.97 -0.44
N ILE A 230 4.36 -15.14 -1.06
CA ILE A 230 5.45 -16.05 -1.46
C ILE A 230 6.43 -15.31 -2.38
N LYS A 231 5.93 -14.72 -3.47
CA LYS A 231 6.80 -13.98 -4.40
C LYS A 231 7.59 -12.87 -3.71
N ARG A 232 6.95 -12.15 -2.78
CA ARG A 232 7.63 -11.10 -2.02
C ARG A 232 8.72 -11.66 -1.10
N LEU A 233 8.49 -12.82 -0.48
CA LEU A 233 9.50 -13.50 0.32
C LEU A 233 10.70 -13.92 -0.53
N GLU A 234 10.48 -14.44 -1.73
CA GLU A 234 11.54 -14.80 -2.66
C GLU A 234 12.38 -13.58 -3.08
N GLU A 235 11.73 -12.47 -3.43
CA GLU A 235 12.40 -11.19 -3.74
C GLU A 235 13.26 -10.71 -2.56
N LEU A 236 12.72 -10.76 -1.35
CA LEU A 236 13.44 -10.35 -0.14
C LEU A 236 14.62 -11.29 0.17
N GLN A 237 14.44 -12.60 0.01
CA GLN A 237 15.52 -13.57 0.18
C GLN A 237 16.65 -13.32 -0.84
N ASN A 238 16.31 -13.04 -2.10
CA ASN A 238 17.29 -12.69 -3.13
C ASN A 238 18.01 -11.38 -2.80
N TRP A 239 17.28 -10.37 -2.32
CA TRP A 239 17.88 -9.11 -1.88
C TRP A 239 18.85 -9.32 -0.70
N ILE A 240 18.48 -10.14 0.28
CA ILE A 240 19.36 -10.50 1.40
C ILE A 240 20.61 -11.22 0.91
N LYS A 241 20.49 -12.18 -0.01
CA LYS A 241 21.64 -12.88 -0.60
C LYS A 241 22.57 -11.91 -1.32
N LYS A 242 22.02 -11.01 -2.14
CA LYS A 242 22.79 -9.97 -2.84
C LYS A 242 23.51 -9.05 -1.86
N SER A 243 22.80 -8.54 -0.85
CA SER A 243 23.38 -7.68 0.19
C SER A 243 24.49 -8.40 0.97
N ARG A 244 24.32 -9.68 1.30
CA ARG A 244 25.38 -10.48 1.95
C ARG A 244 26.63 -10.62 1.07
N ALA A 245 26.45 -10.87 -0.23
CA ALA A 245 27.57 -10.94 -1.18
C ALA A 245 28.29 -9.59 -1.32
N GLU A 246 27.52 -8.48 -1.41
CA GLU A 246 28.07 -7.12 -1.42
C GLU A 246 28.89 -6.82 -0.17
N ILE A 247 28.39 -7.19 1.02
CA ILE A 247 29.11 -7.02 2.28
C ILE A 247 30.37 -7.89 2.32
N ALA A 248 30.31 -9.14 1.85
CA ALA A 248 31.47 -10.03 1.81
C ALA A 248 32.56 -9.49 0.88
N GLU A 249 32.18 -8.97 -0.30
CA GLU A 249 33.08 -8.32 -1.24
C GLU A 249 33.71 -7.06 -0.63
N ALA A 250 32.89 -6.20 -0.01
CA ALA A 250 33.34 -4.97 0.63
C ALA A 250 34.29 -5.21 1.81
N ARG A 251 34.28 -6.41 2.40
CA ARG A 251 35.19 -6.81 3.49
C ARG A 251 36.58 -7.25 3.02
N LYS A 252 36.79 -7.53 1.72
CA LYS A 252 38.10 -7.92 1.21
C LYS A 252 39.10 -6.77 1.36
N ASP A 253 40.30 -7.07 1.82
CA ASP A 253 41.32 -6.05 2.13
C ASP A 253 41.73 -5.22 0.90
N GLU A 254 41.79 -5.85 -0.28
CA GLU A 254 42.08 -5.16 -1.55
C GLU A 254 41.01 -4.14 -1.92
N VAL A 255 39.73 -4.53 -1.82
CA VAL A 255 38.57 -3.66 -2.08
C VAL A 255 38.53 -2.52 -1.07
N LYS A 256 38.80 -2.81 0.21
CA LYS A 256 38.90 -1.80 1.26
C LYS A 256 40.03 -0.81 0.99
N ALA A 257 41.23 -1.30 0.66
CA ALA A 257 42.39 -0.45 0.38
C ALA A 257 42.13 0.46 -0.83
N GLU A 258 41.54 -0.07 -1.90
CA GLU A 258 41.17 0.72 -3.08
C GLU A 258 40.09 1.76 -2.77
N ASN A 259 39.01 1.38 -2.07
CA ASN A 259 37.97 2.33 -1.65
C ASN A 259 38.51 3.44 -0.74
N VAL A 260 39.44 3.12 0.17
CA VAL A 260 40.10 4.11 1.04
C VAL A 260 40.99 5.04 0.20
N ARG A 261 41.78 4.52 -0.74
CA ARG A 261 42.60 5.35 -1.66
C ARG A 261 41.74 6.29 -2.50
N GLN A 262 40.64 5.78 -3.08
CA GLN A 262 39.70 6.60 -3.83
C GLN A 262 39.06 7.67 -2.95
N ARG A 263 38.63 7.33 -1.74
CA ARG A 263 38.09 8.30 -0.78
C ARG A 263 39.12 9.36 -0.41
N MET A 264 40.38 8.98 -0.13
CA MET A 264 41.48 9.92 0.14
C MET A 264 41.71 10.87 -1.02
N LYS A 265 41.79 10.35 -2.26
CA LYS A 265 41.95 11.17 -3.46
C LYS A 265 40.83 12.19 -3.60
N THR A 266 39.59 11.77 -3.41
CA THR A 266 38.43 12.66 -3.56
C THR A 266 38.40 13.74 -2.46
N LEU A 267 38.75 13.39 -1.22
CA LEU A 267 38.87 14.35 -0.12
C LEU A 267 40.01 15.37 -0.34
N LEU A 268 41.17 14.93 -0.85
CA LEU A 268 42.32 15.79 -1.15
C LEU A 268 42.09 16.69 -2.37
N GLU A 269 41.33 16.22 -3.37
CA GLU A 269 40.93 17.00 -4.54
C GLU A 269 39.79 18.00 -4.24
N GLY A 270 39.32 18.09 -2.99
CA GLY A 270 38.29 19.03 -2.56
C GLY A 270 36.89 18.76 -3.13
N LYS A 271 36.71 17.68 -3.89
CA LYS A 271 35.41 17.21 -4.34
C LYS A 271 34.88 16.28 -3.26
N ARG A 272 33.96 16.71 -2.39
CA ARG A 272 33.35 15.77 -1.42
C ARG A 272 32.55 14.71 -2.19
N PRO A 273 32.86 13.40 -2.09
CA PRO A 273 31.91 12.40 -2.54
C PRO A 273 30.91 12.11 -1.42
N PHE A 274 29.68 11.87 -1.85
CA PHE A 274 28.52 11.45 -1.08
C PHE A 274 28.82 10.39 0.01
N SER A 275 28.20 10.51 1.20
CA SER A 275 28.25 9.50 2.27
C SER A 275 26.86 9.18 2.80
N TRP A 276 26.51 7.90 2.82
CA TRP A 276 25.33 7.39 3.51
C TRP A 276 25.63 7.22 5.01
N GLY A 277 24.95 8.02 5.85
CA GLY A 277 24.66 7.71 7.26
C GLY A 277 25.68 8.17 8.30
N ASP A 278 25.33 9.24 9.01
CA ASP A 278 25.26 9.28 10.48
C ASP A 278 23.80 9.60 10.86
#